data_AF-A0A200RAS3-F1
#
_entry.id   AF-A0A200RAS3-F1
#
_cell.length_a   1.000
_cell.length_b   1.000
_cell.length_c   1.000
_cell.angle_alpha   90.00
_cell.angle_beta   90.00
_cell.angle_gamma   90.00
#
_symmetry.space_group_name_H-M   'P 1'
#
loop_
_entity.id
_entity.type
_entity.pdbx_description
1 polymer ?
#
loop_
_entity_poly.entity_id
_entity_poly.type
_entity_poly.pdbx_seq_one_letter_code
_entity_poly.pdbx_strand_id
1 'polypeptide(L)'
;MLWEVKTASALVSAGACKEERRVGVDACKPVLYGKSPTPECCRRVRISHVECVCPVITPKLAALIDLNRAIRLIQGCGRMVPRNFKCGSITTPP
;
A
#
# COMPACT_ATOMS: atom_id res chain seq x y z
N MET A 1 20.40 34.50 3.36
CA MET A 1 19.61 33.73 4.33
C MET A 1 18.80 32.73 3.52
N LEU A 2 19.29 31.49 3.42
CA LEU A 2 18.73 30.45 2.56
C LEU A 2 17.51 29.85 3.26
N TRP A 3 16.31 30.08 2.73
CA TRP A 3 15.11 29.43 3.24
C TRP A 3 15.10 27.98 2.78
N GLU A 4 15.43 27.07 3.69
CA GLU A 4 15.16 25.65 3.50
C GLU A 4 13.64 25.44 3.50
N VAL A 5 13.10 25.23 2.31
CA VAL A 5 11.73 24.74 2.12
C VAL A 5 11.69 23.32 2.66
N LYS A 6 11.45 23.17 3.97
CA LYS A 6 11.15 21.88 4.59
C LYS A 6 9.82 21.42 4.06
N THR A 7 9.90 20.64 2.98
CA THR A 7 8.79 19.88 2.43
C THR A 7 8.23 19.05 3.58
N ALA A 8 7.01 19.35 4.00
CA ALA A 8 6.29 18.59 5.01
C ALA A 8 5.90 17.22 4.42
N SER A 9 6.88 16.34 4.22
CA SER A 9 6.63 14.92 4.34
C SER A 9 6.46 14.72 5.83
N ALA A 10 5.21 14.80 6.32
CA ALA A 10 4.88 14.41 7.67
C ALA A 10 5.50 13.03 7.87
N LEU A 11 6.55 12.94 8.69
CA LEU A 11 7.16 11.69 9.08
C LEU A 11 6.06 10.96 9.85
N VAL A 12 5.25 10.15 9.14
CA VAL A 12 4.31 9.23 9.76
C VAL A 12 5.15 8.43 10.75
N SER A 13 4.85 8.59 12.03
CA SER A 13 5.66 7.97 13.07
C SER A 13 5.61 6.45 12.88
N ALA A 14 6.70 5.75 13.21
CA ALA A 14 6.73 4.30 13.13
C ALA A 14 5.57 3.64 13.92
N GLY A 15 5.11 4.30 14.99
CA GLY A 15 3.92 3.92 15.75
C GLY A 15 2.61 4.05 14.96
N ALA A 16 2.43 5.13 14.20
CA ALA A 16 1.25 5.32 13.34
C ALA A 16 1.15 4.24 12.24
N CYS A 17 2.29 3.82 11.68
CA CYS A 17 2.29 2.73 10.70
C CYS A 17 1.88 1.37 11.29
N LYS A 18 2.11 1.12 12.58
CA LYS A 18 1.75 -0.18 13.19
C LYS A 18 0.26 -0.44 13.11
N GLU A 19 -0.54 0.53 13.54
CA GLU A 19 -1.99 0.39 13.53
C GLU A 19 -2.54 0.44 12.11
N GLU A 20 -2.03 1.33 11.26
CA GLU A 20 -2.42 1.41 9.85
C GLU A 20 -2.21 0.09 9.11
N ARG A 21 -1.08 -0.57 9.33
CA ARG A 21 -0.80 -1.90 8.78
C ARG A 21 -1.77 -2.94 9.32
N ARG A 22 -2.03 -2.94 10.63
CA ARG A 22 -2.91 -3.92 11.28
C ARG A 22 -4.30 -3.88 10.66
N VAL A 23 -4.91 -2.69 10.61
CA VAL A 23 -6.26 -2.50 10.06
C VAL A 23 -6.31 -2.69 8.54
N GLY A 24 -5.25 -2.30 7.82
CA GLY A 24 -5.15 -2.50 6.38
C GLY A 24 -5.07 -3.98 5.99
N VAL A 25 -4.21 -4.75 6.67
CA VAL A 25 -4.06 -6.20 6.42
C VAL A 25 -5.35 -6.94 6.77
N ASP A 26 -5.97 -6.62 7.89
CA ASP A 26 -7.22 -7.27 8.31
C ASP A 26 -8.35 -7.03 7.29
N ALA A 27 -8.56 -5.77 6.90
CA ALA A 27 -9.58 -5.40 5.94
C ALA A 27 -9.33 -5.97 4.53
N CYS A 28 -8.08 -5.99 4.08
CA CYS A 28 -7.72 -6.35 2.70
C CYS A 28 -7.22 -7.78 2.51
N LYS A 29 -7.24 -8.62 3.56
CA LYS A 29 -6.88 -10.04 3.48
C LYS A 29 -7.54 -10.80 2.30
N PRO A 30 -8.83 -10.60 1.96
CA PRO A 30 -9.46 -11.26 0.81
C PRO A 30 -8.81 -10.92 -0.53
N VAL A 31 -8.28 -9.70 -0.69
CA VAL A 31 -7.65 -9.21 -1.93
C VAL A 31 -6.37 -10.00 -2.24
N LEU A 32 -5.64 -10.43 -1.20
CA LEU A 32 -4.44 -11.26 -1.34
C LEU A 32 -4.75 -12.61 -2.01
N TYR A 33 -5.97 -13.11 -1.84
CA TYR A 33 -6.47 -14.33 -2.48
C TYR A 33 -7.26 -14.04 -3.77
N GLY A 34 -7.17 -12.82 -4.30
CA GLY A 34 -7.85 -12.39 -5.52
C GLY A 34 -9.34 -12.08 -5.38
N LYS A 35 -9.90 -12.07 -4.16
CA LYS A 35 -11.31 -11.72 -3.95
C LYS A 35 -11.52 -10.21 -4.06
N SER A 36 -12.74 -9.80 -4.40
CA SER A 36 -13.10 -8.39 -4.48
C SER A 36 -12.92 -7.68 -3.12
N PRO A 37 -12.41 -6.44 -3.11
CA PRO A 37 -12.22 -5.67 -1.89
C PRO A 37 -13.56 -5.33 -1.23
N THR A 38 -13.59 -5.34 0.09
CA THR A 38 -14.71 -4.81 0.87
C THR A 38 -14.70 -3.27 0.86
N PRO A 39 -15.82 -2.60 1.20
CA PRO A 39 -15.83 -1.13 1.35
C PRO A 39 -14.79 -0.62 2.35
N GLU A 40 -14.56 -1.33 3.45
CA GLU A 40 -13.52 -0.98 4.42
C GLU A 40 -12.11 -1.15 3.85
N CYS A 41 -11.85 -2.22 3.10
CA CYS A 41 -10.57 -2.37 2.40
C CYS A 41 -10.33 -1.22 1.42
N CYS A 42 -11.33 -0.85 0.60
CA CYS A 42 -11.17 0.27 -0.32
C CYS A 42 -10.95 1.61 0.41
N ARG A 43 -11.56 1.82 1.58
CA ARG A 43 -11.28 2.99 2.41
C ARG A 43 -9.81 3.01 2.83
N ARG A 44 -9.28 1.90 3.35
CA ARG A 44 -7.86 1.77 3.74
C ARG A 44 -6.92 1.99 2.56
N VAL A 45 -7.19 1.35 1.42
CA VAL A 45 -6.41 1.51 0.18
C VAL A 45 -6.29 2.98 -0.26
N ARG A 46 -7.34 3.80 -0.06
CA ARG A 46 -7.31 5.23 -0.42
C ARG A 46 -6.49 6.07 0.55
N ILE A 47 -6.65 5.84 1.85
CA ILE A 47 -6.11 6.71 2.91
C ILE A 47 -4.76 6.25 3.47
N SER A 48 -4.34 5.01 3.19
CA SER A 48 -3.09 4.46 3.68
C SER A 48 -1.88 5.16 3.04
N HIS A 49 -0.87 5.36 3.89
CA HIS A 49 0.41 5.95 3.57
C HIS A 49 1.32 4.89 2.94
N VAL A 50 1.99 5.25 1.84
CA VAL A 50 2.81 4.31 1.06
C VAL A 50 4.02 3.85 1.88
N GLU A 51 4.60 4.76 2.67
CA GLU A 51 5.68 4.51 3.62
C GLU A 51 5.29 3.50 4.71
N CYS A 52 4.01 3.41 5.07
CA CYS A 52 3.52 2.40 5.98
C CYS A 52 3.29 1.07 5.28
N VAL A 53 2.76 1.05 4.05
CA VAL A 53 2.40 -0.20 3.37
C VAL A 53 3.62 -0.90 2.75
N CYS A 54 4.51 -0.18 2.07
CA CYS A 54 5.59 -0.82 1.30
C CYS A 54 6.52 -1.72 2.12
N PRO A 55 6.90 -1.40 3.37
CA PRO A 55 7.73 -2.29 4.17
C PRO A 55 7.11 -3.64 4.52
N VAL A 56 5.78 -3.79 4.45
CA VAL A 56 5.12 -5.10 4.68
C VAL A 56 5.09 -5.97 3.43
N ILE A 57 5.40 -5.41 2.25
CA ILE A 57 5.42 -6.15 0.99
C ILE A 57 6.76 -6.89 0.86
N THR A 58 6.78 -8.07 1.47
CA THR A 58 7.95 -8.97 1.53
C THR A 58 7.97 -9.96 0.35
N PRO A 59 9.13 -10.57 0.04
CA PRO A 59 9.22 -11.55 -1.05
C PRO A 59 8.31 -12.76 -0.80
N LYS A 60 8.15 -13.15 0.48
CA LYS A 60 7.24 -14.22 0.88
C LYS A 60 5.79 -13.89 0.54
N LEU A 61 5.36 -12.64 0.76
CA LEU A 61 4.02 -12.22 0.36
C LEU A 61 3.88 -12.18 -1.16
N ALA A 62 4.87 -11.62 -1.84
CA ALA A 62 4.88 -11.53 -3.30
C ALA A 62 4.77 -12.90 -3.99
N ALA A 63 5.38 -13.94 -3.42
CA ALA A 63 5.30 -15.31 -3.93
C ALA A 63 3.92 -15.96 -3.78
N LEU A 64 3.04 -15.41 -2.93
CA LEU A 64 1.72 -15.97 -2.63
C LEU A 64 0.57 -15.26 -3.35
N ILE A 65 0.84 -14.13 -4.01
CA ILE A 65 -0.20 -13.28 -4.61
C ILE A 65 -0.02 -13.13 -6.11
N ASP A 66 -1.14 -13.08 -6.84
CA ASP A 66 -1.13 -12.56 -8.21
C ASP A 66 -1.04 -11.03 -8.14
N LEU A 67 0.17 -10.51 -8.36
CA LEU A 67 0.45 -9.08 -8.28
C LEU A 67 -0.39 -8.26 -9.29
N ASN A 68 -0.58 -8.77 -10.51
CA ASN A 68 -1.37 -8.08 -11.53
C ASN A 68 -2.83 -7.96 -11.11
N ARG A 69 -3.40 -9.05 -10.57
CA ARG A 69 -4.76 -9.05 -10.05
C ARG A 69 -4.90 -8.14 -8.83
N ALA A 70 -3.97 -8.18 -7.89
CA ALA A 70 -3.98 -7.31 -6.71
C ALA A 70 -3.96 -5.82 -7.11
N ILE A 71 -3.11 -5.44 -8.07
CA ILE A 71 -3.03 -4.06 -8.59
C ILE A 71 -4.36 -3.64 -9.20
N ARG A 72 -4.99 -4.48 -10.04
CA ARG A 72 -6.30 -4.16 -10.64
C ARG A 72 -7.39 -3.96 -9.58
N LEU A 73 -7.41 -4.78 -8.53
CA LEU A 73 -8.37 -4.66 -7.43
C LEU A 73 -8.16 -3.36 -6.64
N ILE A 74 -6.90 -3.01 -6.36
CA ILE A 74 -6.53 -1.75 -5.68
C ILE A 74 -6.88 -0.52 -6.54
N GLN A 75 -6.62 -0.59 -7.85
CA GLN A 75 -7.02 0.45 -8.80
C GLN A 75 -8.54 0.60 -8.88
N GLY A 76 -9.28 -0.51 -8.82
CA GLY A 76 -10.74 -0.51 -8.72
C GLY A 76 -11.29 0.19 -7.47
N CYS A 77 -10.51 0.22 -6.38
CA CYS A 77 -10.82 1.05 -5.23
C CYS A 77 -10.58 2.55 -5.46
N GLY A 78 -9.99 2.97 -6.58
CA GLY A 78 -9.67 4.38 -6.88
C GLY A 78 -8.29 4.84 -6.41
N ARG A 79 -7.39 3.90 -6.05
CA ARG A 79 -5.99 4.22 -5.74
C ARG A 79 -5.15 4.08 -7.00
N MET A 80 -4.48 5.17 -7.38
CA MET A 80 -3.50 5.11 -8.46
C MET A 80 -2.27 4.34 -8.01
N VAL A 81 -1.86 3.36 -8.81
CA VAL A 81 -0.62 2.58 -8.62
C VAL A 81 0.32 2.96 -9.76
N PRO A 82 1.43 3.67 -9.48
CA PRO A 82 2.39 4.03 -10.52
C PRO A 82 3.03 2.78 -11.11
N ARG A 83 3.38 2.83 -12.41
CA ARG A 83 4.11 1.78 -13.12
C ARG A 83 5.59 1.82 -12.74
N ASN A 84 6.28 0.67 -12.80
CA ASN A 84 7.70 0.54 -12.47
C ASN A 84 8.10 1.13 -11.10
N PHE A 85 7.18 1.09 -10.13
CA PHE A 85 7.35 1.64 -8.80
C PHE A 85 7.78 0.56 -7.82
N LYS A 86 8.87 0.82 -7.09
CA LYS A 86 9.37 -0.09 -6.06
C LYS A 86 8.61 0.09 -4.75
N CYS A 87 7.99 -0.98 -4.27
CA CYS A 87 7.27 -1.01 -3.00
C CYS A 87 7.71 -2.23 -2.20
N GLY A 88 8.59 -2.01 -1.22
CA GLY A 88 9.22 -3.10 -0.48
C GLY A 88 10.09 -3.96 -1.42
N SER A 89 9.73 -5.23 -1.54
CA SER A 89 10.45 -6.20 -2.38
C SER A 89 9.90 -6.37 -3.80
N ILE A 90 8.76 -5.74 -4.12
CA ILE A 90 8.17 -5.82 -5.47
C ILE A 90 8.40 -4.53 -6.25
N THR A 91 8.35 -4.66 -7.56
CA THR A 91 8.23 -3.55 -8.50
C THR A 91 6.93 -3.72 -9.26
N THR A 92 6.12 -2.66 -9.34
CA THR A 92 4.87 -2.71 -10.10
C THR A 92 5.18 -2.91 -11.59
N PRO A 93 4.33 -3.66 -12.32
CA PRO A 93 4.54 -3.90 -13.74
C PRO A 93 4.55 -2.60 -14.58
N PRO A 94 5.10 -2.68 -15.80
CA PRO A 94 5.10 -1.58 -16.77
C PRO A 94 3.72 -1.09 -17.18
#